data_AF-A0A959P7Y4-F1
#
_entry.id   AF-A0A959P7Y4-F1
#
_cell.length_a   1.000
_cell.length_b   1.000
_cell.length_c   1.000
_cell.angle_alpha   90.00
_cell.angle_beta   90.00
_cell.angle_gamma   90.00
#
_symmetry.space_group_name_H-M   'P 1'
#
loop_
_entity.id
_entity.type
_entity.pdbx_description
1 polymer ?
#
loop_
_entity_poly.entity_id
_entity_poly.type
_entity_poly.pdbx_seq_one_letter_code
_entity_poly.pdbx_strand_id
1 'polypeptide(L)' 'LQDHWVVVAEAIQTILRREGYPKPYEALKAFSRTNAKLDENAMLAFIDSLNVSEDVKAEMRAVTPFNYTGV' A
#
# COMPACT_ATOMS: atom_id res chain seq x y z
N LEU A 1 -5.08 17.63 0.64
CA LEU A 1 -3.70 17.11 0.89
C LEU A 1 -3.69 15.73 1.55
N GLN A 2 -4.75 15.33 2.27
CA GLN A 2 -4.91 13.96 2.79
C GLN A 2 -5.23 12.92 1.70
N ASP A 3 -5.60 13.36 0.49
CA ASP A 3 -6.19 12.51 -0.54
C ASP A 3 -5.18 11.65 -1.33
N HIS A 4 -3.90 12.01 -1.35
CA HIS A 4 -2.91 11.38 -2.21
C HIS A 4 -2.51 9.97 -1.76
N TRP A 5 -2.54 9.69 -0.46
CA TRP A 5 -2.11 8.38 0.05
C TRP A 5 -3.23 7.36 0.12
N VAL A 6 -4.50 7.81 0.05
CA VAL A 6 -5.66 6.93 -0.04
C VAL A 6 -5.66 6.16 -1.36
N VAL A 7 -5.31 6.82 -2.48
CA VAL A 7 -5.22 6.16 -3.79
C VAL A 7 -4.07 5.15 -3.86
N VAL A 8 -2.93 5.45 -3.23
CA VAL A 8 -1.80 4.52 -3.12
C VAL A 8 -2.16 3.29 -2.28
N ALA A 9 -2.89 3.50 -1.19
CA ALA A 9 -3.39 2.42 -0.34
C ALA A 9 -4.31 1.47 -1.14
N GLU A 10 -5.22 2.00 -1.96
CA GLU A 10 -6.09 1.18 -2.81
C GLU A 10 -5.31 0.35 -3.85
N ALA A 11 -4.29 0.94 -4.47
CA ALA A 11 -3.40 0.25 -5.40
C ALA A 11 -2.71 -0.94 -4.74
N ILE A 12 -2.12 -0.72 -3.55
CA ILE A 12 -1.42 -1.77 -2.81
C ILE A 12 -2.39 -2.87 -2.40
N GLN A 13 -3.60 -2.52 -1.95
CA GLN A 13 -4.64 -3.50 -1.65
C GLN A 13 -4.97 -4.37 -2.88
N THR A 14 -5.02 -3.78 -4.07
CA THR A 14 -5.31 -4.48 -5.32
C THR A 14 -4.19 -5.44 -5.68
N ILE A 15 -2.93 -5.02 -5.58
CA ILE A 15 -1.76 -5.88 -5.80
C ILE A 15 -1.78 -7.04 -4.78
N LEU A 16 -2.00 -6.77 -3.50
CA LEU A 16 -2.08 -7.81 -2.47
C LEU A 16 -3.18 -8.84 -2.75
N ARG A 17 -4.35 -8.43 -3.25
CA ARG A 17 -5.41 -9.35 -3.68
C ARG A 17 -4.98 -10.22 -4.86
N ARG A 18 -4.28 -9.64 -5.84
CA ARG A 18 -3.76 -10.35 -7.01
C ARG A 18 -2.75 -11.43 -6.60
N GLU A 19 -1.89 -11.12 -5.63
CA GLU A 19 -0.89 -12.05 -5.10
C GLU A 19 -1.47 -13.08 -4.11
N GLY A 20 -2.79 -13.05 -3.85
CA GLY A 20 -3.43 -13.97 -2.91
C GLY A 20 -3.02 -13.75 -1.46
N TYR A 21 -2.55 -12.55 -1.10
CA TYR A 21 -2.18 -12.22 0.27
C TYR A 21 -3.39 -12.35 1.21
N PRO A 22 -3.25 -12.98 2.39
CA PRO A 22 -4.37 -13.18 3.29
C PRO A 22 -4.85 -11.84 3.87
N LYS A 23 -6.16 -11.59 3.79
CA LYS A 23 -6.82 -10.45 4.44
C LYS A 23 -6.17 -9.09 4.12
N PRO A 24 -6.08 -8.72 2.83
CA PRO A 24 -5.35 -7.54 2.40
C PRO A 24 -5.98 -6.24 2.90
N TYR A 25 -7.31 -6.21 3.00
CA TYR A 25 -8.05 -5.07 3.55
C TYR A 25 -7.75 -4.87 5.04
N GLU A 26 -7.69 -5.96 5.82
CA GLU A 26 -7.41 -5.91 7.25
C GLU A 26 -5.97 -5.49 7.53
N ALA A 27 -5.00 -5.92 6.71
CA ALA A 27 -3.62 -5.48 6.81
C ALA A 27 -3.50 -3.96 6.65
N LEU A 28 -4.15 -3.40 5.62
CA LEU A 28 -4.17 -1.94 5.41
C LEU A 28 -4.94 -1.20 6.51
N LYS A 29 -6.05 -1.74 6.98
CA LYS A 29 -6.85 -1.16 8.06
C LYS A 29 -6.08 -1.14 9.39
N ALA A 30 -5.27 -2.16 9.66
CA ALA A 30 -4.39 -2.18 10.82
C ALA A 30 -3.30 -1.11 10.68
N PHE A 31 -2.68 -1.00 9.50
CA PHE A 31 -1.68 0.01 9.20
C PHE A 31 -2.20 1.45 9.35
N SER A 32 -3.39 1.76 8.80
CA SER A 32 -3.99 3.09 8.86
C SER A 32 -4.47 3.48 10.25
N ARG A 33 -4.71 2.51 11.13
CA ARG A 33 -5.06 2.75 12.55
C ARG A 33 -3.83 3.03 13.40
N THR A 34 -2.71 2.36 13.11
CA THR A 34 -1.46 2.54 13.84
C THR A 34 -0.74 3.83 13.42
N ASN A 35 -0.87 4.24 12.15
CA ASN A 35 -0.23 5.44 11.64
C ASN A 35 -1.23 6.60 11.56
N ALA A 36 -1.13 7.55 12.49
CA ALA A 36 -1.96 8.76 12.51
C ALA A 36 -1.76 9.65 11.27
N LYS A 37 -0.63 9.50 10.57
CA LYS A 37 -0.37 10.09 9.25
C LYS A 37 0.06 8.99 8.29
N LEU A 38 -0.68 8.86 7.20
CA LEU A 38 -0.25 8.10 6.03
C LEU A 38 0.70 9.00 5.25
N ASP A 39 2.00 8.78 5.43
CA ASP A 39 3.07 9.39 4.66
C ASP A 39 3.91 8.34 3.94
N GLU A 40 4.83 8.77 3.08
CA GLU A 40 5.66 7.91 2.25
C GLU A 40 6.48 6.92 3.07
N ASN A 41 7.10 7.39 4.15
CA ASN A 41 7.95 6.55 5.00
C ASN A 41 7.12 5.46 5.68
N ALA A 42 5.91 5.80 6.17
CA ALA A 42 5.01 4.82 6.75
C ALA A 42 4.58 3.78 5.71
N MET A 43 4.28 4.21 4.47
CA MET A 43 3.91 3.31 3.38
C MET A 43 5.05 2.36 2.99
N LEU A 44 6.28 2.85 2.85
CA LEU A 44 7.45 2.04 2.55
C LEU A 44 7.70 1.01 3.67
N ALA A 45 7.65 1.43 4.93
CA ALA A 45 7.79 0.53 6.07
C ALA A 45 6.68 -0.53 6.10
N PHE A 46 5.45 -0.17 5.72
CA PHE A 46 4.36 -1.13 5.58
C PHE A 46 4.65 -2.15 4.48
N ILE A 47 5.07 -1.70 3.29
CA ILE A 47 5.40 -2.59 2.17
C ILE A 47 6.52 -3.57 2.58
N ASP A 48 7.53 -3.08 3.28
CA ASP A 48 8.66 -3.90 3.74
C ASP A 48 8.23 -4.95 4.77
N SER A 49 7.20 -4.67 5.57
CA SER A 49 6.65 -5.59 6.56
C SER A 49 5.80 -6.72 5.96
N LEU A 50 5.39 -6.62 4.69
CA LEU A 50 4.57 -7.63 4.04
C LEU A 50 5.38 -8.89 3.72
N ASN A 51 4.80 -10.04 4.02
CA ASN A 51 5.36 -11.33 3.65
C ASN A 51 4.97 -11.71 2.21
N VAL A 52 5.50 -10.97 1.24
CA VAL A 52 5.35 -11.17 -0.21
C VAL A 52 6.72 -11.18 -0.88
N SER A 53 6.79 -11.61 -2.15
CA SER A 53 8.04 -11.62 -2.91
C SER A 53 8.60 -10.21 -3.08
N GLU A 54 9.93 -10.10 -3.22
CA GLU A 54 10.58 -8.79 -3.43
C GLU A 54 10.16 -8.13 -4.74
N ASP A 55 9.84 -8.90 -5.79
CA ASP A 55 9.32 -8.37 -7.06
C ASP A 55 7.98 -7.63 -6.84
N VAL A 56 7.11 -8.21 -6.01
CA VAL A 56 5.83 -7.61 -5.63
C VAL A 56 6.04 -6.36 -4.76
N LYS A 57 6.99 -6.38 -3.83
CA LYS A 57 7.34 -5.17 -3.05
C LYS A 57 7.89 -4.08 -3.94
N ALA A 58 8.74 -4.41 -4.92
CA ALA A 58 9.26 -3.45 -5.88
C ALA A 58 8.14 -2.81 -6.71
N GLU A 59 7.16 -3.60 -7.16
CA GLU A 59 5.95 -3.08 -7.83
C GLU A 59 5.17 -2.12 -6.93
N MET A 60 4.93 -2.48 -5.66
CA MET A 60 4.24 -1.62 -4.70
C MET A 60 5.00 -0.32 -4.41
N ARG A 61 6.33 -0.37 -4.25
CA ARG A 61 7.17 0.82 -4.02
C ARG A 61 7.20 1.74 -5.23
N ALA A 62 6.97 1.19 -6.43
CA ALA A 62 6.85 2.00 -7.64
C ALA A 62 5.51 2.73 -7.72
N VAL A 63 4.48 2.37 -6.94
CA VAL A 63 3.20 3.08 -6.90
C VAL A 63 3.36 4.44 -6.21
N THR A 64 2.92 5.49 -6.89
CA THR A 64 2.94 6.86 -6.37
C THR A 64 1.58 7.51 -6.60
N PRO A 65 1.21 8.55 -5.82
CA PRO A 65 -0.04 9.28 -6.04
C PRO A 65 -0.15 9.90 -7.45
N PHE A 66 0.97 10.04 -8.15
CA PHE A 66 1.06 10.64 -9.48
C PHE A 66 0.96 9.62 -10.62
N ASN A 67 1.28 8.34 -10.37
CA ASN A 67 1.12 7.28 -11.38
C ASN A 67 -0.16 6.48 -11.22
N TYR A 68 -0.78 6.54 -10.03
CA TYR A 68 -2.07 5.92 -9.75
C TYR A 68 -3.17 6.96 -9.85
N THR A 69 -3.27 7.62 -11.01
CA THR A 69 -4.30 8.62 -11.29
C THR A 69 -5.61 8.02 -11.78
N GLY A 70 -5.73 6.69 -11.83
CA GLY A 70 -6.96 5.94 -12.13
C GLY A 70 -7.84 6.63 -13.17
N VAL A 71 -7.66 6.29 -14.46
CA VAL A 71 -8.44 6.78 -15.63
C VAL A 71 -9.79 7.43 -15.29
#